data_AF-A0A0D6B8M1-F1
#
_entry.id   AF-A0A0D6B8M1-F1
#
_cell.length_a   1.000
_cell.length_b   1.000
_cell.length_c   1.000
_cell.angle_alpha   90.00
_cell.angle_beta   90.00
_cell.angle_gamma   90.00
#
_symmetry.space_group_name_H-M   'P 1'
#
loop_
_entity.id
_entity.type
_entity.pdbx_description
1 polymer ?
#
loop_
_entity_poly.entity_id
_entity_poly.type
_entity_poly.pdbx_seq_one_letter_code
_entity_poly.pdbx_strand_id
1 'polypeptide(L)'
;MTKVILKFRRAHGRYNRGEVAGFAPALATKLTRGDDPVATFFDRAAEARLAAAPVDPAELAARAADLAARETALATREAALAQAEAKAETGAPPKQGKAAGKETARDTARDAATA
;
A
#
# COMPACT_ATOMS: atom_id res chain seq x y z
N MET A 1 21.65 4.38 -37.58
CA MET A 1 21.30 3.39 -36.52
C MET A 1 19.79 3.25 -36.46
N THR A 2 19.26 2.07 -36.77
CA THR A 2 17.81 1.80 -36.75
C THR A 2 17.30 1.79 -35.31
N LYS A 3 16.24 2.54 -35.01
CA LYS A 3 15.60 2.55 -33.69
C LYS A 3 14.29 1.77 -33.74
N VAL A 4 14.03 1.02 -32.67
CA VAL A 4 12.76 0.33 -32.42
C VAL A 4 11.95 1.16 -31.44
N ILE A 5 10.69 1.43 -31.76
CA ILE A 5 9.81 2.20 -30.88
C ILE A 5 9.04 1.24 -29.97
N LEU A 6 9.11 1.48 -28.67
CA LEU A 6 8.44 0.69 -27.64
C LEU A 6 7.52 1.55 -26.81
N LYS A 7 6.45 0.94 -26.28
CA LYS A 7 5.56 1.48 -25.26
C LYS A 7 5.75 0.73 -23.95
N PHE A 8 5.95 1.45 -22.85
CA PHE A 8 6.18 0.86 -21.54
C PHE A 8 4.87 0.35 -20.92
N ARG A 9 4.85 -0.91 -20.46
CA ARG A 9 3.70 -1.52 -19.76
C ARG A 9 3.71 -1.22 -18.26
N ARG A 10 4.88 -0.93 -17.70
CA ARG A 10 5.10 -0.52 -16.30
C ARG A 10 6.23 0.49 -16.21
N ALA A 11 6.33 1.18 -15.07
CA ALA A 11 7.45 2.08 -14.82
C ALA A 11 8.79 1.31 -14.85
N HIS A 12 9.79 1.87 -15.53
CA HIS A 12 11.13 1.30 -15.60
C HIS A 12 12.19 2.39 -15.79
N GLY A 13 13.02 2.54 -14.75
CA GLY A 13 14.06 3.58 -14.73
C GLY A 13 13.41 4.96 -14.84
N ARG A 14 13.78 5.71 -15.89
CA ARG A 14 13.23 7.04 -16.16
C ARG A 14 11.89 7.04 -16.92
N TYR A 15 11.41 5.86 -17.33
CA TYR A 15 10.23 5.75 -18.18
C TYR A 15 9.01 5.32 -17.38
N ASN A 16 7.89 6.01 -17.58
CA ASN A 16 6.62 5.68 -16.94
C ASN A 16 5.78 4.71 -17.78
N ARG A 17 4.79 4.10 -17.14
CA ARG A 17 3.79 3.29 -17.83
C ARG A 17 3.05 4.14 -18.87
N GLY A 18 2.96 3.62 -20.09
CA GLY A 18 2.31 4.27 -21.23
C GLY A 18 3.24 5.15 -22.07
N GLU A 19 4.44 5.50 -21.57
CA GLU A 19 5.39 6.29 -22.33
C GLU A 19 5.93 5.53 -23.54
N VAL A 20 6.30 6.29 -24.58
CA VAL A 20 6.79 5.78 -25.85
C VAL A 20 8.20 6.30 -26.10
N ALA A 21 9.15 5.40 -26.37
CA ALA A 21 10.55 5.78 -26.61
C ALA A 21 11.22 4.89 -27.66
N GLY A 22 12.25 5.44 -28.30
CA GLY A 22 13.06 4.74 -29.30
C GLY A 22 14.33 4.14 -28.71
N PHE A 23 14.58 2.86 -29.01
CA PHE A 23 15.72 2.11 -28.50
C PHE A 23 16.52 1.43 -29.61
N ALA A 24 17.79 1.12 -29.31
CA ALA A 24 18.56 0.22 -30.14
C ALA A 24 17.95 -1.20 -30.09
N PRO A 25 18.01 -1.99 -31.19
CA PRO A 25 17.37 -3.31 -31.25
C PRO A 25 17.78 -4.25 -30.11
N ALA A 26 19.08 -4.26 -29.76
CA ALA A 26 19.59 -5.11 -28.68
C ALA A 26 18.97 -4.81 -27.30
N LEU A 27 18.67 -3.54 -27.01
CA LEU A 27 17.99 -3.16 -25.77
C LEU A 27 16.49 -3.43 -25.86
N ALA A 28 15.90 -3.22 -27.04
CA ALA A 28 14.49 -3.51 -27.26
C ALA A 28 14.16 -4.98 -27.00
N THR A 29 14.97 -5.91 -27.52
CA THR A 29 14.82 -7.35 -27.25
C THR A 29 14.86 -7.67 -25.76
N LYS A 30 15.69 -6.97 -24.97
CA LYS A 30 15.74 -7.16 -23.51
C LYS A 30 14.45 -6.70 -22.83
N LEU A 31 13.88 -5.58 -23.27
CA LEU A 31 12.69 -4.97 -22.67
C LEU A 31 11.39 -5.69 -23.04
N THR A 32 11.36 -6.39 -24.18
CA THR A 32 10.19 -7.12 -24.69
C THR A 32 10.23 -8.63 -24.43
N ARG A 33 11.22 -9.14 -23.69
CA ARG A 33 11.39 -10.59 -23.44
C ARG A 33 10.60 -11.07 -22.23
N GLY A 34 10.16 -12.33 -22.28
CA GLY A 34 9.52 -13.05 -21.17
C GLY A 34 8.00 -12.97 -21.24
N ASP A 35 7.35 -13.58 -20.24
CA ASP A 35 5.88 -13.64 -20.17
C ASP A 35 5.25 -12.33 -19.68
N ASP A 36 5.99 -11.55 -18.88
CA ASP A 36 5.61 -10.20 -18.43
C ASP A 36 6.67 -9.15 -18.84
N PRO A 37 6.71 -8.78 -20.13
CA PRO A 37 7.68 -7.81 -20.64
C PRO A 37 7.43 -6.40 -20.11
N VAL A 38 8.53 -5.67 -19.88
CA VAL A 38 8.50 -4.29 -19.38
C VAL A 38 7.91 -3.33 -20.41
N ALA A 39 8.14 -3.59 -21.69
CA ALA A 39 7.65 -2.79 -22.80
C ALA A 39 7.18 -3.69 -23.95
N THR A 40 6.34 -3.14 -24.83
CA THR A 40 5.88 -3.79 -26.07
C THR A 40 6.23 -2.93 -27.26
N PHE A 41 6.28 -3.53 -28.45
CA PHE A 41 6.42 -2.76 -29.68
C PHE A 41 5.26 -1.77 -29.83
N PHE A 42 5.59 -0.55 -30.19
CA PHE A 42 4.59 0.49 -30.42
C PHE A 42 3.98 0.30 -31.80
N ASP A 43 2.67 0.02 -31.83
CA ASP A 43 1.86 0.00 -33.05
C ASP A 43 0.92 1.21 -33.06
N ARG A 44 1.22 2.18 -33.92
CA ARG A 44 0.44 3.41 -34.05
C ARG A 44 -1.01 3.15 -34.46
N ALA A 45 -1.26 2.13 -35.30
CA ALA A 45 -2.61 1.80 -35.74
C ALA A 45 -3.42 1.17 -34.61
N ALA A 46 -2.81 0.26 -33.85
CA ALA A 46 -3.45 -0.31 -32.66
C ALA A 46 -3.78 0.76 -31.61
N GLU A 47 -2.84 1.68 -31.36
CA GLU A 47 -3.04 2.78 -30.41
C GLU A 47 -4.15 3.74 -30.85
N ALA A 48 -4.24 4.04 -32.15
CA ALA A 48 -5.33 4.86 -32.67
C ALA A 48 -6.70 4.18 -32.48
N ARG A 49 -6.79 2.86 -32.63
CA ARG A 49 -8.03 2.10 -32.37
C ARG A 49 -8.42 2.14 -30.90
N LEU A 50 -7.45 2.00 -29.99
CA LEU A 50 -7.70 2.10 -28.55
C LEU A 50 -8.13 3.51 -28.14
N ALA A 51 -7.53 4.55 -28.73
CA ALA A 51 -7.91 5.94 -28.47
C ALA A 51 -9.30 6.28 -29.01
N ALA A 52 -9.71 5.65 -30.12
CA ALA A 52 -11.04 5.80 -30.72
C ALA A 52 -12.09 4.86 -30.12
N ALA A 53 -11.71 3.98 -29.19
CA ALA A 53 -12.65 3.07 -28.57
C ALA A 53 -13.72 3.87 -27.79
N PRO A 54 -15.01 3.60 -28.01
CA PRO A 54 -16.07 4.31 -27.30
C PRO A 54 -15.95 4.01 -25.81
N VAL A 55 -15.87 5.06 -25.01
CA VAL A 55 -15.97 4.95 -23.55
C VAL A 55 -17.44 5.00 -23.19
N ASP A 56 -17.93 3.99 -22.48
CA ASP A 56 -19.32 3.96 -22.02
C ASP A 56 -19.52 5.03 -20.93
N PRO A 57 -20.36 6.05 -21.16
CA PRO A 57 -20.63 7.07 -20.14
C PRO A 57 -21.23 6.47 -18.86
N ALA A 58 -21.94 5.34 -18.94
CA ALA A 58 -22.46 4.65 -17.77
C ALA A 58 -21.34 4.05 -16.92
N GLU A 59 -20.30 3.50 -17.55
CA GLU A 59 -19.12 2.98 -16.86
C GLU A 59 -18.36 4.11 -16.14
N LEU A 60 -18.22 5.27 -16.79
CA LEU A 60 -17.61 6.44 -16.15
C LEU A 60 -18.41 6.92 -14.95
N ALA A 61 -19.74 7.01 -15.07
CA ALA A 61 -20.62 7.40 -13.99
C ALA A 61 -20.54 6.41 -12.81
N ALA A 62 -20.50 5.11 -13.09
CA ALA A 62 -20.36 4.07 -12.07
C ALA A 62 -19.01 4.18 -11.32
N ARG A 63 -17.91 4.40 -12.05
CA ARG A 63 -16.58 4.62 -11.44
C ARG A 63 -16.53 5.89 -10.59
N ALA A 64 -17.17 6.97 -11.05
CA ALA A 64 -17.26 8.21 -10.28
C ALA A 64 -18.06 8.02 -8.97
N ALA A 65 -19.17 7.28 -9.02
CA ALA A 65 -19.98 6.97 -7.84
C ALA A 65 -19.21 6.09 -6.83
N ASP A 66 -18.51 5.06 -7.31
CA ASP A 66 -17.65 4.21 -6.46
C ASP A 66 -16.54 5.03 -5.80
N LEU A 67 -15.91 5.95 -6.53
CA LEU A 67 -14.88 6.83 -5.99
C LEU A 67 -15.44 7.75 -4.89
N ALA A 68 -16.57 8.40 -5.13
CA ALA A 68 -17.23 9.24 -4.13
C ALA A 68 -17.62 8.45 -2.86
N ALA A 69 -18.07 7.20 -3.02
CA ALA A 69 -18.37 6.31 -1.89
C ALA A 69 -17.12 5.97 -1.06
N ARG A 70 -15.99 5.69 -1.72
CA ARG A 70 -14.71 5.41 -1.06
C ARG A 70 -14.16 6.63 -0.33
N GLU A 71 -14.26 7.82 -0.92
CA GLU A 71 -13.85 9.07 -0.29
C GLU A 71 -14.67 9.36 0.97
N THR A 72 -16.00 9.14 0.91
CA THR A 72 -16.88 9.31 2.07
C THR A 72 -16.54 8.31 3.20
N ALA A 73 -16.29 7.04 2.83
CA ALA A 73 -15.89 6.01 3.78
C ALA A 73 -14.52 6.33 4.43
N LEU A 74 -13.59 6.86 3.65
CA LEU A 74 -12.26 7.26 4.13
C LEU A 74 -12.38 8.44 5.11
N ALA A 75 -13.12 9.48 4.77
CA ALA A 75 -13.37 10.61 5.67
C ALA A 75 -14.01 10.18 7.01
N THR A 76 -14.96 9.24 6.96
CA THR A 76 -15.58 8.68 8.19
C THR A 76 -14.55 7.94 9.04
N ARG A 77 -13.68 7.15 8.42
CA ARG A 77 -12.61 6.41 9.11
C ARG A 77 -11.58 7.36 9.74
N GLU A 78 -11.20 8.41 9.01
CA GLU A 78 -10.25 9.42 9.51
C GLU A 78 -10.84 10.19 10.70
N ALA A 79 -12.11 10.59 10.64
CA ALA A 79 -12.78 11.22 11.77
C ALA A 79 -12.85 10.31 13.00
N ALA A 80 -13.15 9.02 12.81
CA ALA A 80 -13.18 8.04 13.90
C ALA A 80 -11.79 7.83 14.51
N LEU A 81 -10.74 7.79 13.68
CA LEU A 81 -9.36 7.65 14.12
C LEU A 81 -8.89 8.86 14.92
N ALA A 82 -9.17 10.08 14.45
CA ALA A 82 -8.86 11.31 15.16
C ALA A 82 -9.55 11.38 16.55
N GLN A 83 -10.80 10.91 16.65
CA GLN A 83 -11.48 10.80 17.95
C GLN A 83 -10.85 9.75 18.87
N ALA A 84 -10.37 8.64 18.33
CA ALA A 84 -9.69 7.60 19.10
C ALA A 84 -8.33 8.09 19.62
N GLU A 85 -7.56 8.81 18.79
CA GLU A 85 -6.29 9.42 19.16
C GLU A 85 -6.47 10.48 20.25
N ALA A 86 -7.45 11.38 20.11
CA ALA A 86 -7.76 12.37 21.14
C ALA A 86 -8.13 11.73 22.50
N LYS A 87 -8.84 10.59 22.49
CA LYS A 87 -9.15 9.81 23.71
C LYS A 87 -7.93 9.13 24.30
N ALA A 88 -6.99 8.67 23.46
CA ALA A 88 -5.76 8.04 23.91
C ALA A 88 -4.80 9.05 24.56
N GLU A 89 -4.70 10.28 24.01
CA GLU A 89 -3.87 11.35 24.58
C GLU A 89 -4.42 11.90 25.91
N THR A 90 -5.75 11.91 26.08
CA THR A 90 -6.39 12.36 27.34
C THR A 90 -6.51 11.26 28.40
N GLY A 91 -6.19 10.01 28.06
CA GLY A 91 -6.16 8.90 29.00
C GLY A 91 -4.90 8.95 29.88
N ALA A 92 -5.07 9.32 31.15
CA ALA A 92 -4.00 9.19 32.14
C ALA A 92 -3.42 7.75 32.09
N PRO A 93 -2.08 7.57 32.12
CA PRO A 93 -1.48 6.25 32.05
C PRO A 93 -2.10 5.36 33.14
N PRO A 94 -2.41 4.08 32.82
CA PRO A 94 -3.01 3.19 33.81
C PRO A 94 -2.10 3.19 35.03
N LYS A 95 -2.67 3.44 36.22
CA LYS A 95 -1.93 3.32 37.48
C LYS A 95 -1.42 1.88 37.57
N GLN A 96 -0.18 1.65 37.16
CA GLN A 96 0.53 0.41 37.44
C GLN A 96 0.47 0.23 38.95
N GLY A 97 -0.19 -0.84 39.38
CA GLY A 97 -0.48 -1.09 40.78
C GLY A 97 0.77 -0.94 41.63
N LYS A 98 0.62 -0.31 42.80
CA LYS A 98 1.61 -0.35 43.87
C LYS A 98 2.14 -1.78 43.96
N ALA A 99 3.44 -1.96 43.73
CA ALA A 99 4.11 -3.20 44.07
C ALA A 99 3.83 -3.45 45.56
N ALA A 100 3.03 -4.48 45.84
CA ALA A 100 2.82 -4.95 47.20
C ALA A 100 4.20 -5.33 47.75
N GLY A 101 4.61 -4.65 48.83
CA GLY A 101 5.87 -4.91 49.49
C GLY A 101 5.97 -6.39 49.83
N LYS A 102 7.09 -7.01 49.45
CA LYS A 102 7.50 -8.27 50.06
C LYS A 102 7.98 -7.97 51.47
N GLU A 103 7.05 -8.01 52.40
CA GLU A 103 7.30 -8.11 53.83
C GLU A 103 7.98 -9.46 54.09
N THR A 104 9.27 -9.42 54.39
CA THR A 104 10.03 -10.58 54.88
C THR A 104 9.59 -10.87 56.31
N ALA A 105 8.63 -11.78 56.47
CA ALA A 105 8.36 -12.43 57.74
C ALA A 105 9.55 -13.35 58.10
N ARG A 106 10.39 -12.92 59.05
CA ARG A 106 11.15 -13.84 59.91
C ARG A 106 10.52 -13.79 61.29
N ASP A 107 9.66 -14.76 61.57
CA ASP A 107 9.38 -15.26 62.91
C ASP A 107 9.60 -16.77 62.82
N THR A 108 10.73 -17.27 63.33
CA THR A 108 10.92 -17.76 64.71
C THR A 108 9.86 -18.78 65.16
N ALA A 109 10.37 -19.87 65.73
CA ALA A 109 9.66 -21.02 66.32
C ALA A 109 9.13 -22.09 65.35
N ARG A 110 9.99 -23.08 65.05
CA ARG A 110 9.54 -24.47 64.93
C ARG A 110 10.53 -25.43 65.59
N ASP A 111 10.01 -26.08 66.62
CA ASP A 111 10.43 -27.35 67.25
C ASP A 111 11.74 -27.39 68.06
N ALA A 112 11.55 -27.26 69.37
CA ALA A 112 12.28 -28.08 70.34
C ALA A 112 11.44 -29.35 70.65
N ALA A 113 12.15 -30.47 70.82
CA ALA A 113 11.77 -31.73 71.48
C ALA A 113 11.24 -32.90 70.61
N THR A 114 12.14 -33.83 70.29
CA THR A 114 12.00 -35.28 70.57
C THR A 114 13.42 -35.89 70.45
N ALA A 115 14.05 -36.20 71.58
CA ALA A 115 14.16 -37.55 72.18
C ALA A 115 15.28 -38.38 71.52
#